data_AF-Q065U2-F1
#
_entry.id   AF-Q065U2-F1
#
_cell.length_a   1.000
_cell.length_b   1.000
_cell.length_c   1.000
_cell.angle_alpha   90.00
_cell.angle_beta   90.00
_cell.angle_gamma   90.00
#
_symmetry.space_group_name_H-M   'P 1'
#
loop_
_entity.id
_entity.type
_entity.pdbx_description
1 polymer ?
#
loop_
_entity_poly.entity_id
_entity_poly.type
_entity_poly.pdbx_seq_one_letter_code
_entity_poly.pdbx_strand_id
1 'polypeptide(L)'
;MSMSSAFVSSAPGHPLSWDELILHTTSEQERVQGPTNAQANLRLFGHDPNSVQVTLFRDHHAWCPYCQKIWLWLEFKQIPYKIQKVTMRCYGPKEPWFLKKVPSGMLPALELNGELITESDVILLALEKQFGPLGSAMTDSDSLELRHLERLLFRAWCIWLCSPGLNLRQQNQAKEQFRAVAKRFEQELNTTPGPWLRGDQPETVDLLFVPYVERMNASLAYYKGYRLRREHPSIDGWFRALESLATYRGTQSDMHTHVHDLPPQMGGCWSDNSELSTELAAQIDCGDGLGDDEAVWPDESLHGQAALALSRVIRHRDQLLKRNPFGSQRFDLPLRCALTRLITGAACQPPNGSAASLRYLRDRISIPRDMPLPAGRLLRQALEATAAMDGPQQGEPLGLRNRFDQDPSAFLIRP
;
A
#
# COMPACT_ATOMS: atom_id res chain seq x y z
N MET A 1 -31.73 22.22 -16.37
CA MET A 1 -31.97 23.05 -15.18
C MET A 1 -30.73 22.96 -14.31
N SER A 2 -29.98 24.07 -14.24
CA SER A 2 -28.70 24.18 -13.55
C SER A 2 -28.95 24.19 -12.04
N MET A 3 -28.43 23.20 -11.32
CA MET A 3 -28.31 23.29 -9.86
C MET A 3 -26.99 24.01 -9.55
N SER A 4 -27.16 25.22 -9.03
CA SER A 4 -26.11 26.03 -8.44
C SER A 4 -25.46 25.28 -7.29
N SER A 5 -24.16 25.03 -7.40
CA SER A 5 -23.28 24.66 -6.28
C SER A 5 -23.22 25.86 -5.33
N ALA A 6 -24.00 25.81 -4.25
CA ALA A 6 -23.86 26.76 -3.16
C ALA A 6 -22.58 26.38 -2.39
N PHE A 7 -21.51 27.16 -2.59
CA PHE A 7 -20.36 27.14 -1.70
C PHE A 7 -20.84 27.56 -0.31
N VAL A 8 -21.01 26.59 0.59
CA VAL A 8 -21.14 26.88 2.03
C VAL A 8 -19.76 27.35 2.50
N SER A 9 -19.59 28.67 2.53
CA SER A 9 -18.40 29.30 3.13
C SER A 9 -18.57 29.23 4.65
N SER A 10 -17.86 28.30 5.29
CA SER A 10 -17.60 28.40 6.73
C SER A 10 -16.78 29.66 7.00
N ALA A 11 -17.11 30.40 8.06
CA ALA A 11 -16.26 31.48 8.53
C ALA A 11 -14.83 30.93 8.79
N PRO A 12 -13.77 31.64 8.37
CA PRO A 12 -12.40 31.17 8.53
C PRO A 12 -12.12 30.77 9.98
N GLY A 13 -11.63 29.54 10.19
CA GLY A 13 -11.28 29.02 11.51
C GLY A 13 -12.36 28.21 12.25
N HIS A 14 -13.59 28.08 11.71
CA HIS A 14 -14.62 27.20 12.28
C HIS A 14 -14.64 25.82 11.61
N PRO A 15 -14.68 24.72 12.39
CA PRO A 15 -14.77 23.37 11.82
C PRO A 15 -16.16 23.12 11.26
N LEU A 16 -16.21 22.59 10.03
CA LEU A 16 -17.44 22.11 9.43
C LEU A 16 -18.10 21.05 10.35
N SER A 17 -19.43 21.07 10.39
CA SER A 17 -20.24 20.01 10.96
C SER A 17 -20.12 18.72 10.13
N TRP A 18 -20.55 17.60 10.70
CA TRP A 18 -20.60 16.34 9.93
C TRP A 18 -21.52 16.45 8.71
N ASP A 19 -22.65 17.15 8.83
CA ASP A 19 -23.60 17.30 7.72
C ASP A 19 -22.99 18.13 6.60
N GLU A 20 -22.27 19.22 6.91
CA GLU A 20 -21.53 20.00 5.92
C GLU A 20 -20.42 19.18 5.26
N LEU A 21 -19.65 18.42 6.03
CA LEU A 21 -18.60 17.54 5.50
C LEU A 21 -19.17 16.48 4.55
N ILE A 22 -20.35 15.91 4.85
CA ILE A 22 -21.01 14.92 3.99
C ILE A 22 -21.29 15.48 2.59
N LEU A 23 -21.58 16.78 2.46
CA LEU A 23 -21.82 17.43 1.16
C LEU A 23 -20.60 17.42 0.23
N HIS A 24 -19.39 17.22 0.77
CA HIS A 24 -18.13 17.14 0.03
C HIS A 24 -17.67 15.70 -0.26
N THR A 25 -18.49 14.70 0.07
CA THR A 25 -18.19 13.30 -0.23
C THR A 25 -18.37 12.97 -1.71
N THR A 26 -17.77 11.86 -2.13
CA THR A 26 -17.87 11.30 -3.47
C THR A 26 -18.31 9.84 -3.40
N SER A 27 -18.89 9.34 -4.49
CA SER A 27 -19.31 7.95 -4.59
C SER A 27 -18.11 7.00 -4.56
N GLU A 28 -18.36 5.78 -4.08
CA GLU A 28 -17.39 4.71 -4.22
C GLU A 28 -17.09 4.40 -5.67
N GLN A 29 -15.84 4.06 -5.96
CA GLN A 29 -15.52 3.37 -7.20
C GLN A 29 -16.22 2.01 -7.25
N GLU A 30 -16.76 1.69 -8.42
CA GLU A 30 -17.31 0.38 -8.73
C GLU A 30 -16.18 -0.66 -8.62
N ARG A 31 -16.45 -1.78 -7.94
CA ARG A 31 -15.41 -2.73 -7.51
C ARG A 31 -15.38 -4.01 -8.35
N VAL A 32 -16.42 -4.29 -9.12
CA VAL A 32 -16.60 -5.54 -9.87
C VAL A 32 -16.06 -5.44 -11.29
N GLN A 33 -16.37 -4.35 -11.97
CA GLN A 33 -16.02 -4.00 -13.34
C GLN A 33 -15.10 -2.79 -13.43
N GLY A 34 -15.05 -1.95 -12.38
CA GLY A 34 -14.20 -0.76 -12.34
C GLY A 34 -12.70 -1.06 -12.26
N PRO A 35 -11.86 -0.05 -11.97
CA PRO A 35 -10.42 -0.23 -11.80
C PRO A 35 -10.05 -1.23 -10.69
N THR A 36 -8.81 -1.73 -10.73
CA THR A 36 -8.25 -2.58 -9.67
C THR A 36 -8.39 -1.91 -8.31
N ASN A 37 -8.89 -2.65 -7.31
CA ASN A 37 -9.30 -2.07 -6.03
C ASN A 37 -9.05 -3.02 -4.86
N ALA A 38 -8.31 -2.58 -3.84
CA ALA A 38 -8.00 -3.38 -2.66
C ALA A 38 -9.22 -3.82 -1.84
N GLN A 39 -10.37 -3.14 -2.02
CA GLN A 39 -11.63 -3.43 -1.34
C GLN A 39 -12.56 -4.34 -2.14
N ALA A 40 -12.18 -4.77 -3.34
CA ALA A 40 -12.95 -5.71 -4.14
C ALA A 40 -13.02 -7.10 -3.50
N ASN A 41 -14.19 -7.75 -3.67
CA ASN A 41 -14.42 -9.17 -3.34
C ASN A 41 -14.77 -10.01 -4.58
N LEU A 42 -14.95 -9.36 -5.73
CA LEU A 42 -15.26 -9.96 -7.03
C LEU A 42 -14.71 -9.04 -8.12
N ARG A 43 -14.14 -9.61 -9.18
CA ARG A 43 -13.67 -8.91 -10.38
C ARG A 43 -14.13 -9.70 -11.60
N LEU A 44 -14.77 -9.04 -12.57
CA LEU A 44 -15.41 -9.72 -13.70
C LEU A 44 -14.89 -9.31 -15.07
N PHE A 45 -14.39 -8.09 -15.26
CA PHE A 45 -13.88 -7.62 -16.57
C PHE A 45 -14.88 -7.85 -17.74
N GLY A 46 -16.18 -7.69 -17.48
CA GLY A 46 -17.26 -7.92 -18.45
C GLY A 46 -17.71 -9.38 -18.60
N HIS A 47 -17.08 -10.34 -17.93
CA HIS A 47 -17.48 -11.75 -17.96
C HIS A 47 -18.71 -12.04 -17.07
N ASP A 48 -19.38 -13.17 -17.36
CA ASP A 48 -20.50 -13.70 -16.56
C ASP A 48 -20.02 -14.09 -15.15
N PRO A 49 -20.69 -13.65 -14.07
CA PRO A 49 -20.40 -14.11 -12.71
C PRO A 49 -20.33 -15.64 -12.54
N ASN A 50 -21.06 -16.40 -13.36
CA ASN A 50 -21.07 -17.86 -13.32
C ASN A 50 -19.84 -18.49 -13.99
N SER A 51 -19.08 -17.76 -14.80
CA SER A 51 -17.86 -18.26 -15.45
C SER A 51 -16.61 -18.12 -14.57
N VAL A 52 -16.75 -17.60 -13.34
CA VAL A 52 -15.62 -17.38 -12.43
C VAL A 52 -15.08 -18.71 -11.90
N GLN A 53 -13.89 -19.08 -12.37
CA GLN A 53 -13.19 -20.31 -12.00
C GLN A 53 -12.16 -20.11 -10.88
N VAL A 54 -11.81 -18.85 -10.59
CA VAL A 54 -10.71 -18.48 -9.70
C VAL A 54 -11.25 -17.86 -8.41
N THR A 55 -10.77 -18.33 -7.26
CA THR A 55 -10.90 -17.64 -5.98
C THR A 55 -9.52 -17.39 -5.38
N LEU A 56 -9.12 -16.12 -5.28
CA LEU A 56 -7.89 -15.72 -4.61
C LEU A 56 -8.14 -15.51 -3.11
N PHE A 57 -7.39 -16.23 -2.27
CA PHE A 57 -7.31 -15.96 -0.85
C PHE A 57 -6.13 -15.02 -0.59
N ARG A 58 -6.42 -13.79 -0.19
CA ARG A 58 -5.41 -12.76 0.11
C ARG A 58 -5.70 -12.00 1.39
N ASP A 59 -4.74 -11.22 1.84
CA ASP A 59 -4.85 -10.50 3.10
C ASP A 59 -5.79 -9.28 3.01
N HIS A 60 -6.35 -8.85 4.15
CA HIS A 60 -7.27 -7.69 4.19
C HIS A 60 -6.61 -6.36 3.78
N HIS A 61 -5.31 -6.21 4.04
CA HIS A 61 -4.62 -4.93 3.98
C HIS A 61 -3.85 -4.69 2.68
N ALA A 62 -3.67 -5.74 1.87
CA ALA A 62 -2.75 -5.80 0.74
C ALA A 62 -1.27 -5.71 1.15
N TRP A 63 -0.94 -6.23 2.34
CA TRP A 63 0.42 -6.24 2.87
C TRP A 63 1.25 -7.43 2.42
N CYS A 64 0.62 -8.51 1.94
CA CYS A 64 1.36 -9.70 1.53
C CYS A 64 1.99 -9.50 0.13
N PRO A 65 3.33 -9.45 -0.01
CA PRO A 65 3.97 -9.27 -1.31
C PRO A 65 3.65 -10.43 -2.27
N TYR A 66 3.53 -11.64 -1.74
CA TYR A 66 3.20 -12.82 -2.52
C TYR A 66 1.76 -12.80 -3.05
N CYS A 67 0.82 -12.21 -2.31
CA CYS A 67 -0.55 -12.00 -2.81
C CYS A 67 -0.57 -10.95 -3.91
N GLN A 68 0.23 -9.88 -3.76
CA GLN A 68 0.27 -8.76 -4.70
C GLN A 68 0.65 -9.20 -6.11
N LYS A 69 1.67 -10.04 -6.29
CA LYS A 69 2.05 -10.52 -7.64
C LYS A 69 0.96 -11.34 -8.32
N ILE A 70 0.24 -12.20 -7.58
CA ILE A 70 -0.89 -12.97 -8.13
C ILE A 70 -2.06 -12.05 -8.46
N TRP A 71 -2.32 -11.09 -7.58
CA TRP A 71 -3.37 -10.10 -7.79
C TRP A 71 -3.12 -9.28 -9.05
N LEU A 72 -1.92 -8.73 -9.23
CA LEU A 72 -1.54 -8.01 -10.44
C LEU A 72 -1.65 -8.92 -11.67
N TRP A 73 -1.22 -10.17 -11.59
CA TRP A 73 -1.28 -11.11 -12.71
C TRP A 73 -2.72 -11.31 -13.18
N LEU A 74 -3.66 -11.55 -12.25
CA LEU A 74 -5.08 -11.70 -12.56
C LEU A 74 -5.69 -10.43 -13.16
N GLU A 75 -5.32 -9.25 -12.67
CA GLU A 75 -5.84 -7.97 -13.15
C GLU A 75 -5.27 -7.58 -14.53
N PHE A 76 -3.98 -7.78 -14.78
CA PHE A 76 -3.38 -7.52 -16.10
C PHE A 76 -3.87 -8.51 -17.15
N LYS A 77 -4.03 -9.79 -16.79
CA LYS A 77 -4.60 -10.81 -17.66
C LYS A 77 -6.13 -10.74 -17.78
N GLN A 78 -6.78 -9.89 -16.97
CA GLN A 78 -8.24 -9.70 -16.89
C GLN A 78 -9.02 -11.01 -16.66
N ILE A 79 -8.47 -11.91 -15.84
CA ILE A 79 -9.14 -13.16 -15.50
C ILE A 79 -10.21 -12.90 -14.44
N PRO A 80 -11.49 -13.24 -14.65
CA PRO A 80 -12.53 -13.02 -13.66
C PRO A 80 -12.31 -13.89 -12.42
N TYR A 81 -12.37 -13.29 -11.23
CA TYR A 81 -12.03 -13.97 -9.98
C TYR A 81 -12.78 -13.41 -8.76
N LYS A 82 -13.02 -14.29 -7.78
CA LYS A 82 -13.49 -13.94 -6.44
C LYS A 82 -12.30 -13.67 -5.52
N ILE A 83 -12.50 -12.84 -4.51
CA ILE A 83 -11.52 -12.59 -3.46
C ILE A 83 -12.13 -12.98 -2.12
N GLN A 84 -11.44 -13.86 -1.40
CA GLN A 84 -11.72 -14.12 0.01
C GLN A 84 -10.58 -13.57 0.86
N LYS A 85 -10.94 -12.67 1.79
CA LYS A 85 -9.97 -11.97 2.63
C LYS A 85 -9.69 -12.76 3.90
N VAL A 86 -8.41 -12.85 4.24
CA VAL A 86 -7.89 -13.66 5.34
C VAL A 86 -6.92 -12.82 6.16
N THR A 87 -7.08 -12.81 7.48
CA THR A 87 -6.22 -12.04 8.39
C THR A 87 -4.77 -12.57 8.37
N MET A 88 -3.75 -11.71 8.34
CA MET A 88 -2.35 -12.13 8.52
C MET A 88 -1.99 -12.19 10.00
N ARG A 89 -1.07 -13.09 10.33
CA ARG A 89 -0.62 -13.31 11.72
C ARG A 89 -0.03 -12.06 12.38
N CYS A 90 0.53 -11.14 11.58
CA CYS A 90 1.08 -9.90 12.10
C CYS A 90 0.00 -8.94 12.63
N TYR A 91 -1.24 -8.99 12.15
CA TYR A 91 -2.32 -8.08 12.58
C TYR A 91 -3.56 -8.77 13.17
N GLY A 92 -3.56 -10.10 13.29
CA GLY A 92 -4.62 -10.81 14.01
C GLY A 92 -4.62 -12.34 13.84
N PRO A 93 -5.59 -13.03 14.46
CA PRO A 93 -5.76 -14.47 14.31
C PRO A 93 -6.29 -14.84 12.93
N LYS A 94 -5.87 -16.00 12.41
CA LYS A 94 -6.40 -16.57 11.18
C LYS A 94 -7.85 -17.02 11.36
N GLU A 95 -8.65 -16.89 10.31
CA GLU A 95 -10.03 -17.33 10.31
C GLU A 95 -10.10 -18.87 10.41
N PRO A 96 -10.93 -19.45 11.31
CA PRO A 96 -11.01 -20.90 11.47
C PRO A 96 -11.41 -21.65 10.20
N TRP A 97 -12.27 -21.05 9.36
CA TRP A 97 -12.67 -21.64 8.08
C TRP A 97 -11.49 -21.73 7.10
N PHE A 98 -10.58 -20.76 7.14
CA PHE A 98 -9.40 -20.76 6.27
C PHE A 98 -8.40 -21.82 6.73
N LEU A 99 -8.17 -21.96 8.04
CA LEU A 99 -7.27 -22.98 8.58
C LEU A 99 -7.75 -24.41 8.31
N LYS A 100 -9.06 -24.65 8.20
CA LYS A 100 -9.60 -25.94 7.76
C LYS A 100 -9.22 -26.26 6.31
N LYS A 101 -9.09 -25.24 5.46
CA LYS A 101 -8.76 -25.36 4.03
C LYS A 101 -7.25 -25.36 3.79
N VAL A 102 -6.53 -24.47 4.47
CA VAL A 102 -5.08 -24.27 4.39
C VAL A 102 -4.50 -24.38 5.82
N PRO A 103 -4.14 -25.59 6.29
CA PRO A 103 -3.69 -25.81 7.67
C PRO A 103 -2.46 -25.00 8.08
N SER A 104 -1.58 -24.66 7.14
CA SER A 104 -0.42 -23.78 7.40
C SER A 104 -0.83 -22.34 7.73
N GLY A 105 -2.02 -21.91 7.28
CA GLY A 105 -2.49 -20.53 7.34
C GLY A 105 -1.71 -19.56 6.45
N MET A 106 -0.86 -20.07 5.55
CA MET A 106 -0.04 -19.26 4.66
C MET A 106 -0.89 -18.62 3.55
N LEU A 107 -0.47 -17.43 3.13
CA LEU A 107 -1.02 -16.71 1.99
C LEU A 107 0.10 -16.43 1.00
N PRO A 108 -0.21 -16.32 -0.31
CA PRO A 108 -1.52 -16.54 -0.92
C PRO A 108 -1.92 -18.02 -0.92
N ALA A 109 -3.21 -18.25 -1.06
CA ALA A 109 -3.76 -19.50 -1.56
C ALA A 109 -4.72 -19.16 -2.71
N LEU A 110 -4.96 -20.09 -3.61
CA LEU A 110 -5.85 -19.90 -4.73
C LEU A 110 -6.68 -21.17 -4.94
N GLU A 111 -7.96 -21.02 -5.24
CA GLU A 111 -8.78 -22.11 -5.75
C GLU A 111 -8.97 -21.90 -7.25
N LEU A 112 -8.66 -22.93 -8.04
CA LEU A 112 -8.85 -22.95 -9.48
C LEU A 112 -9.71 -24.17 -9.82
N ASN A 113 -10.92 -23.96 -10.34
CA ASN A 113 -11.85 -25.05 -10.67
C ASN A 113 -12.10 -26.02 -9.49
N GLY A 114 -12.17 -25.49 -8.27
CA GLY A 114 -12.36 -26.26 -7.05
C GLY A 114 -11.08 -26.88 -6.46
N GLU A 115 -9.96 -26.84 -7.17
CA GLU A 115 -8.67 -27.33 -6.68
C GLU A 115 -7.93 -26.23 -5.90
N LEU A 116 -7.52 -26.55 -4.66
CA LEU A 116 -6.74 -25.63 -3.83
C LEU A 116 -5.26 -25.72 -4.18
N ILE A 117 -4.66 -24.58 -4.47
CA ILE A 117 -3.24 -24.40 -4.79
C ILE A 117 -2.63 -23.41 -3.82
N THR A 118 -1.48 -23.77 -3.26
CA THR A 118 -0.66 -22.93 -2.38
C THR A 118 0.72 -22.73 -3.00
N GLU A 119 1.54 -21.87 -2.39
CA GLU A 119 2.84 -21.42 -2.91
C GLU A 119 2.72 -20.52 -4.14
N SER A 120 3.23 -19.30 -4.01
CA SER A 120 2.93 -18.25 -4.98
C SER A 120 3.46 -18.49 -6.39
N ASP A 121 4.62 -19.14 -6.55
CA ASP A 121 5.16 -19.49 -7.88
C ASP A 121 4.39 -20.67 -8.51
N VAL A 122 3.94 -21.63 -7.70
CA VAL A 122 3.10 -22.76 -8.16
C VAL A 122 1.72 -22.27 -8.61
N ILE A 123 1.13 -21.31 -7.87
CA ILE A 123 -0.12 -20.68 -8.27
C ILE A 123 0.02 -19.98 -9.63
N LEU A 124 1.08 -19.20 -9.85
CA LEU A 124 1.29 -18.52 -11.14
C LEU A 124 1.46 -19.53 -12.29
N LEU A 125 2.24 -20.61 -12.10
CA LEU A 125 2.38 -21.68 -13.10
C LEU A 125 1.04 -22.36 -13.42
N ALA A 126 0.18 -22.57 -12.41
CA ALA A 126 -1.14 -23.17 -12.63
C ALA A 126 -2.09 -22.22 -13.38
N LEU A 127 -2.06 -20.92 -13.04
CA LEU A 127 -2.82 -19.90 -13.76
C LEU A 127 -2.34 -19.76 -15.22
N GLU A 128 -1.03 -19.73 -15.45
CA GLU A 128 -0.42 -19.71 -16.78
C GLU A 128 -0.82 -20.94 -17.59
N LYS A 129 -0.78 -22.14 -17.00
CA LYS A 129 -1.23 -23.37 -17.66
C LYS A 129 -2.70 -23.31 -18.08
N GLN A 130 -3.56 -22.68 -17.27
CA GLN A 130 -4.99 -22.60 -17.51
C GLN A 130 -5.38 -21.49 -18.50
N PHE A 131 -4.74 -20.32 -18.43
CA PHE A 131 -5.15 -19.10 -19.14
C PHE A 131 -4.11 -18.57 -20.13
N GLY A 132 -3.00 -19.29 -20.29
CA GLY A 132 -1.83 -18.85 -21.05
C GLY A 132 -0.95 -17.86 -20.28
N PRO A 133 0.31 -17.67 -20.70
CA PRO A 133 1.24 -16.79 -20.03
C PRO A 133 0.82 -15.32 -20.15
N LEU A 134 1.18 -14.52 -19.16
CA LEU A 134 1.17 -13.06 -19.26
C LEU A 134 2.57 -12.65 -19.72
N GLY A 135 2.73 -12.49 -21.04
CA GLY A 135 4.03 -12.29 -21.67
C GLY A 135 4.76 -13.61 -21.94
N SER A 136 6.06 -13.63 -21.66
CA SER A 136 6.92 -14.81 -21.71
C SER A 136 6.51 -15.86 -20.67
N ALA A 137 6.68 -17.15 -20.98
CA ALA A 137 6.32 -18.22 -20.05
C ALA A 137 7.26 -18.23 -18.85
N MET A 138 6.75 -18.54 -17.65
CA MET A 138 7.59 -18.60 -16.44
C MET A 138 8.68 -19.67 -16.52
N THR A 139 8.49 -20.67 -17.38
CA THR A 139 9.45 -21.77 -17.59
C THR A 139 10.49 -21.48 -18.67
N ASP A 140 10.38 -20.36 -19.38
CA ASP A 140 11.39 -19.95 -20.36
C ASP A 140 12.71 -19.64 -19.66
N SER A 141 13.84 -19.92 -20.33
CA SER A 141 15.16 -19.77 -19.73
C SER A 141 15.43 -18.35 -19.25
N ASP A 142 15.00 -17.35 -20.01
CA ASP A 142 15.16 -15.94 -19.66
C ASP A 142 14.30 -15.55 -18.43
N SER A 143 13.04 -15.98 -18.38
CA SER A 143 12.16 -15.80 -17.20
C SER A 143 12.75 -16.44 -15.94
N LEU A 144 13.36 -17.62 -16.05
CA LEU A 144 14.02 -18.30 -14.94
C LEU A 144 15.26 -17.55 -14.43
N GLU A 145 16.07 -16.98 -15.33
CA GLU A 145 17.22 -16.15 -14.97
C GLU A 145 16.78 -14.83 -14.30
N LEU A 146 15.75 -14.16 -14.84
CA LEU A 146 15.16 -12.98 -14.22
C LEU A 146 14.56 -13.30 -12.84
N ARG A 147 13.92 -14.45 -12.69
CA ARG A 147 13.44 -14.93 -11.39
C ARG A 147 14.60 -15.17 -10.42
N HIS A 148 15.71 -15.75 -10.88
CA HIS A 148 16.90 -15.92 -10.05
C HIS A 148 17.47 -14.57 -9.61
N LEU A 149 17.52 -13.58 -10.51
CA LEU A 149 17.97 -12.22 -10.20
C LEU A 149 17.08 -11.54 -9.16
N GLU A 150 15.75 -11.67 -9.25
CA GLU A 150 14.82 -11.17 -8.21
C GLU A 150 15.18 -11.75 -6.84
N ARG A 151 15.42 -13.07 -6.77
CA ARG A 151 15.76 -13.74 -5.51
C ARG A 151 17.09 -13.27 -4.93
N LEU A 152 18.08 -13.02 -5.79
CA LEU A 152 19.35 -12.42 -5.39
C LEU A 152 19.16 -11.01 -4.83
N LEU A 153 18.34 -10.19 -5.49
CA LEU A 153 18.07 -8.82 -5.07
C LEU A 153 17.35 -8.81 -3.71
N PHE A 154 16.31 -9.63 -3.56
CA PHE A 154 15.63 -9.83 -2.27
C PHE A 154 16.60 -10.23 -1.16
N ARG A 155 17.51 -11.19 -1.43
CA ARG A 155 18.46 -11.66 -0.43
C ARG A 155 19.43 -10.56 -0.02
N ALA A 156 19.97 -9.81 -0.98
CA ALA A 156 20.87 -8.70 -0.70
C ALA A 156 20.18 -7.60 0.13
N TRP A 157 18.93 -7.28 -0.20
CA TRP A 157 18.09 -6.36 0.58
C TRP A 157 17.88 -6.86 2.01
N CYS A 158 17.50 -8.13 2.20
CA CYS A 158 17.29 -8.70 3.53
C CYS A 158 18.57 -8.69 4.38
N ILE A 159 19.72 -9.01 3.78
CA ILE A 159 21.01 -8.96 4.48
C ILE A 159 21.26 -7.54 4.99
N TRP A 160 21.05 -6.53 4.17
CA TRP A 160 21.32 -5.14 4.55
C TRP A 160 20.29 -4.56 5.53
N LEU A 161 19.00 -4.83 5.31
CA LEU A 161 17.91 -4.24 6.09
C LEU A 161 17.59 -5.00 7.39
N CYS A 162 17.55 -6.33 7.33
CA CYS A 162 16.92 -7.16 8.37
C CYS A 162 17.95 -7.81 9.33
N SER A 163 19.25 -7.76 9.00
CA SER A 163 20.29 -8.31 9.87
C SER A 163 20.57 -7.39 11.08
N PRO A 164 20.35 -7.84 12.32
CA PRO A 164 20.67 -7.04 13.50
C PRO A 164 22.18 -6.95 13.72
N GLY A 165 22.64 -5.83 14.29
CA GLY A 165 23.99 -5.73 14.86
C GLY A 165 25.14 -5.71 13.86
N LEU A 166 24.89 -5.37 12.59
CA LEU A 166 25.96 -5.17 11.61
C LEU A 166 26.86 -4.00 12.05
N ASN A 167 28.17 -4.23 12.11
CA ASN A 167 29.14 -3.15 12.31
C ASN A 167 29.30 -2.32 11.01
N LEU A 168 29.96 -1.16 11.09
CA LEU A 168 30.11 -0.25 9.95
C LEU A 168 30.70 -0.90 8.70
N ARG A 169 31.70 -1.78 8.86
CA ARG A 169 32.30 -2.51 7.72
C ARG A 169 31.28 -3.44 7.07
N GLN A 170 30.53 -4.19 7.87
CA GLN A 170 29.50 -5.12 7.39
C GLN A 170 28.33 -4.37 6.74
N GLN A 171 27.92 -3.23 7.29
CA GLN A 171 26.91 -2.35 6.69
C GLN A 171 27.34 -1.89 5.31
N ASN A 172 28.57 -1.40 5.17
CA ASN A 172 29.11 -0.99 3.87
C ASN A 172 29.19 -2.16 2.88
N GLN A 173 29.59 -3.35 3.33
CA GLN A 173 29.62 -4.54 2.47
C GLN A 173 28.22 -4.96 2.01
N ALA A 174 27.22 -4.94 2.90
CA ALA A 174 25.84 -5.28 2.57
C ALA A 174 25.22 -4.26 1.61
N LYS A 175 25.49 -2.95 1.83
CA LYS A 175 25.12 -1.87 0.91
C LYS A 175 25.71 -2.09 -0.48
N GLU A 176 27.01 -2.31 -0.59
CA GLU A 176 27.65 -2.51 -1.90
C GLU A 176 27.18 -3.80 -2.59
N GLN A 177 26.91 -4.87 -1.82
CA GLN A 177 26.30 -6.08 -2.36
C GLN A 177 24.90 -5.80 -2.94
N PHE A 178 24.05 -5.06 -2.21
CA PHE A 178 22.74 -4.66 -2.71
C PHE A 178 22.86 -3.82 -3.99
N ARG A 179 23.70 -2.78 -3.98
CA ARG A 179 23.93 -1.91 -5.14
C ARG A 179 24.40 -2.69 -6.37
N ALA A 180 25.29 -3.66 -6.19
CA ALA A 180 25.77 -4.50 -7.29
C ALA A 180 24.64 -5.33 -7.92
N VAL A 181 23.73 -5.90 -7.12
CA VAL A 181 22.59 -6.67 -7.64
C VAL A 181 21.51 -5.75 -8.23
N ALA A 182 21.22 -4.60 -7.61
CA ALA A 182 20.30 -3.60 -8.16
C ALA A 182 20.78 -3.07 -9.52
N LYS A 183 22.09 -2.87 -9.68
CA LYS A 183 22.68 -2.53 -10.99
C LYS A 183 22.50 -3.62 -12.04
N ARG A 184 22.53 -4.90 -11.65
CA ARG A 184 22.21 -6.00 -12.58
C ARG A 184 20.75 -5.96 -13.01
N PHE A 185 19.84 -5.64 -12.09
CA PHE A 185 18.43 -5.43 -12.46
C PHE A 185 18.26 -4.25 -13.44
N GLU A 186 18.97 -3.13 -13.25
CA GLU A 186 19.00 -2.05 -14.25
C GLU A 186 19.54 -2.51 -15.60
N GLN A 187 20.58 -3.34 -15.63
CA GLN A 187 21.11 -3.88 -16.89
C GLN A 187 20.06 -4.71 -17.63
N GLU A 188 19.28 -5.54 -16.91
CA GLU A 188 18.19 -6.30 -17.50
C GLU A 188 17.07 -5.40 -18.05
N LEU A 189 16.67 -4.35 -17.32
CA LEU A 189 15.70 -3.35 -17.79
C LEU A 189 16.16 -2.62 -19.06
N ASN A 190 17.48 -2.46 -19.24
CA ASN A 190 18.05 -1.77 -20.40
C ASN A 190 18.39 -2.71 -21.58
N THR A 191 18.12 -4.02 -21.46
CA THR A 191 18.44 -4.99 -22.52
C THR A 191 17.50 -4.85 -23.72
N THR A 192 16.28 -4.37 -23.51
CA THR A 192 15.28 -4.10 -24.54
C THR A 192 14.82 -2.64 -24.50
N PRO A 193 14.41 -2.04 -25.63
CA PRO A 193 13.84 -0.69 -25.61
C PRO A 193 12.52 -0.66 -24.81
N GLY A 194 12.36 0.37 -23.98
CA GLY A 194 11.16 0.55 -23.16
C GLY A 194 11.46 0.39 -21.67
N PRO A 195 10.45 0.54 -20.80
CA PRO A 195 10.64 0.51 -19.35
C PRO A 195 10.51 -0.88 -18.74
N TRP A 196 10.03 -1.88 -19.49
CA TRP A 196 9.73 -3.23 -18.99
C TRP A 196 10.94 -4.14 -19.09
N LEU A 197 10.98 -5.19 -18.26
CA LEU A 197 12.00 -6.22 -18.38
C LEU A 197 12.00 -6.84 -19.77
N ARG A 198 10.81 -7.18 -20.28
CA ARG A 198 10.60 -7.74 -21.63
C ARG A 198 9.25 -7.23 -22.17
N GLY A 199 9.06 -7.35 -23.49
CA GLY A 199 7.80 -6.96 -24.13
C GLY A 199 7.56 -5.45 -24.16
N ASP A 200 6.35 -5.05 -24.60
CA ASP A 200 5.88 -3.67 -24.66
C ASP A 200 4.91 -3.30 -23.53
N GLN A 201 4.53 -4.29 -22.71
CA GLN A 201 3.64 -4.20 -21.55
C GLN A 201 4.22 -5.03 -20.39
N PRO A 202 3.80 -4.79 -19.13
CA PRO A 202 4.27 -5.60 -18.00
C PRO A 202 3.96 -7.08 -18.19
N GLU A 203 4.99 -7.91 -18.05
CA GLU A 203 4.87 -9.36 -18.12
C GLU A 203 4.95 -9.99 -16.72
N THR A 204 4.78 -11.32 -16.65
CA THR A 204 4.91 -12.07 -15.39
C THR A 204 6.24 -11.77 -14.69
N VAL A 205 7.34 -11.61 -15.45
CA VAL A 205 8.66 -11.28 -14.90
C VAL A 205 8.68 -9.95 -14.16
N ASP A 206 8.03 -8.89 -14.66
CA ASP A 206 7.91 -7.61 -13.94
C ASP A 206 7.16 -7.80 -12.62
N LEU A 207 6.05 -8.55 -12.66
CA LEU A 207 5.20 -8.79 -11.49
C LEU A 207 5.90 -9.58 -10.38
N LEU A 208 6.94 -10.35 -10.72
CA LEU A 208 7.79 -11.03 -9.72
C LEU A 208 8.65 -10.04 -8.94
N PHE A 209 9.12 -8.96 -9.58
CA PHE A 209 9.95 -7.91 -8.95
C PHE A 209 9.10 -6.89 -8.17
N VAL A 210 7.94 -6.49 -8.70
CA VAL A 210 7.06 -5.42 -8.14
C VAL A 210 6.96 -5.44 -6.61
N PRO A 211 6.54 -6.53 -5.95
CA PRO A 211 6.21 -6.47 -4.54
C PRO A 211 7.42 -6.13 -3.66
N TYR A 212 8.60 -6.64 -4.02
CA TYR A 212 9.79 -6.44 -3.20
C TYR A 212 10.54 -5.17 -3.56
N VAL A 213 10.57 -4.77 -4.84
CA VAL A 213 11.22 -3.52 -5.24
C VAL A 213 10.43 -2.31 -4.67
N GLU A 214 9.11 -2.37 -4.58
CA GLU A 214 8.30 -1.39 -3.84
C GLU A 214 8.71 -1.26 -2.37
N ARG A 215 8.80 -2.40 -1.68
CA ARG A 215 9.19 -2.47 -0.27
C ARG A 215 10.64 -1.99 -0.07
N MET A 216 11.54 -2.29 -1.01
CA MET A 216 12.90 -1.77 -1.02
C MET A 216 12.91 -0.25 -1.16
N ASN A 217 12.12 0.32 -2.06
CA ASN A 217 12.04 1.77 -2.27
C ASN A 217 11.68 2.50 -0.95
N ALA A 218 10.66 2.01 -0.25
CA ALA A 218 10.22 2.56 1.02
C ALA A 218 11.24 2.33 2.16
N SER A 219 11.59 1.07 2.39
CA SER A 219 12.40 0.68 3.56
C SER A 219 13.84 1.16 3.49
N LEU A 220 14.46 1.21 2.30
CA LEU A 220 15.83 1.69 2.17
C LEU A 220 15.91 3.21 2.35
N ALA A 221 14.92 3.96 1.88
CA ALA A 221 14.85 5.40 2.16
C ALA A 221 14.73 5.65 3.67
N TYR A 222 13.77 4.97 4.33
CA TYR A 222 13.46 5.16 5.74
C TYR A 222 14.57 4.68 6.69
N TYR A 223 15.06 3.45 6.53
CA TYR A 223 16.02 2.87 7.48
C TYR A 223 17.47 3.14 7.10
N LYS A 224 17.79 3.32 5.81
CA LYS A 224 19.18 3.39 5.33
C LYS A 224 19.57 4.74 4.75
N GLY A 225 18.61 5.65 4.56
CA GLY A 225 18.87 6.91 3.86
C GLY A 225 19.20 6.70 2.38
N TYR A 226 18.80 5.56 1.81
CA TYR A 226 19.16 5.15 0.45
C TYR A 226 17.96 5.30 -0.49
N ARG A 227 18.09 6.23 -1.45
CA ARG A 227 17.02 6.64 -2.35
C ARG A 227 17.10 5.80 -3.63
N LEU A 228 16.46 4.63 -3.62
CA LEU A 228 16.54 3.61 -4.69
C LEU A 228 16.32 4.19 -6.09
N ARG A 229 15.25 4.98 -6.28
CA ARG A 229 14.93 5.61 -7.58
C ARG A 229 16.01 6.59 -8.07
N ARG A 230 16.63 7.35 -7.17
CA ARG A 230 17.70 8.30 -7.53
C ARG A 230 19.02 7.62 -7.88
N GLU A 231 19.30 6.52 -7.19
CA GLU A 231 20.53 5.74 -7.39
C GLU A 231 20.46 4.86 -8.64
N HIS A 232 19.25 4.53 -9.08
CA HIS A 232 18.98 3.61 -10.19
C HIS A 232 17.91 4.17 -11.15
N PRO A 233 18.28 5.07 -12.08
CA PRO A 233 17.34 5.74 -12.99
C PRO A 233 16.50 4.79 -13.85
N SER A 234 17.01 3.60 -14.18
CA SER A 234 16.23 2.62 -14.96
C SER A 234 15.12 1.99 -14.11
N ILE A 235 15.38 1.78 -12.81
CA ILE A 235 14.36 1.34 -11.85
C ILE A 235 13.32 2.45 -11.64
N ASP A 236 13.73 3.73 -11.61
CA ASP A 236 12.78 4.86 -11.59
C ASP A 236 11.90 4.89 -12.84
N GLY A 237 12.49 4.71 -14.03
CA GLY A 237 11.74 4.60 -15.29
C GLY A 237 10.72 3.47 -15.28
N TRP A 238 11.09 2.29 -14.76
CA TRP A 238 10.18 1.16 -14.58
C TRP A 238 9.05 1.47 -13.59
N PHE A 239 9.34 2.12 -12.46
CA PHE A 239 8.31 2.57 -11.52
C PHE A 239 7.35 3.59 -12.14
N ARG A 240 7.86 4.60 -12.84
CA ARG A 240 7.01 5.60 -13.51
C ARG A 240 6.09 4.95 -14.55
N ALA A 241 6.60 3.95 -15.27
CA ALA A 241 5.79 3.17 -16.19
C ALA A 241 4.68 2.39 -15.46
N LEU A 242 5.00 1.70 -14.35
CA LEU A 242 4.00 1.05 -13.50
C LEU A 242 2.96 2.04 -12.98
N GLU A 243 3.39 3.20 -12.50
CA GLU A 243 2.55 4.25 -11.91
C GLU A 243 1.62 4.90 -12.92
N SER A 244 1.93 4.80 -14.22
CA SER A 244 1.01 5.19 -15.30
C SER A 244 -0.17 4.23 -15.47
N LEU A 245 -0.08 2.99 -14.95
CA LEU A 245 -1.09 1.95 -15.10
C LEU A 245 -2.06 1.94 -13.91
N ALA A 246 -3.35 2.15 -14.18
CA ALA A 246 -4.39 2.10 -13.14
C ALA A 246 -4.44 0.77 -12.38
N THR A 247 -4.12 -0.34 -13.06
CA THR A 247 -4.02 -1.68 -12.48
C THR A 247 -3.00 -1.74 -11.34
N TYR A 248 -1.81 -1.21 -11.58
CA TYR A 248 -0.74 -1.17 -10.59
C TYR A 248 -1.11 -0.24 -9.42
N ARG A 249 -1.58 0.98 -9.72
CA ARG A 249 -2.02 1.97 -8.73
C ARG A 249 -3.08 1.44 -7.76
N GLY A 250 -3.94 0.52 -8.21
CA GLY A 250 -4.94 -0.13 -7.37
C GLY A 250 -4.37 -1.06 -6.29
N THR A 251 -3.10 -1.46 -6.43
CA THR A 251 -2.37 -2.33 -5.48
C THR A 251 -1.24 -1.61 -4.74
N GLN A 252 -0.83 -0.43 -5.22
CA GLN A 252 0.30 0.33 -4.70
C GLN A 252 0.02 0.85 -3.28
N SER A 253 1.02 0.70 -2.40
CA SER A 253 1.02 1.23 -1.03
C SER A 253 1.91 2.47 -0.91
N ASP A 254 1.71 3.28 0.14
CA ASP A 254 2.65 4.35 0.50
C ASP A 254 3.89 3.82 1.24
N MET A 255 4.92 4.66 1.34
CA MET A 255 6.13 4.33 2.08
C MET A 255 5.83 4.11 3.56
N HIS A 256 4.97 4.93 4.18
CA HIS A 256 4.60 4.80 5.59
C HIS A 256 4.01 3.42 5.91
N THR A 257 3.07 2.93 5.10
CA THR A 257 2.50 1.60 5.35
C THR A 257 3.56 0.52 5.22
N HIS A 258 4.42 0.57 4.19
CA HIS A 258 5.49 -0.42 4.00
C HIS A 258 6.52 -0.44 5.14
N VAL A 259 7.02 0.72 5.57
CA VAL A 259 8.07 0.74 6.61
C VAL A 259 7.54 0.23 7.94
N HIS A 260 6.25 0.41 8.23
CA HIS A 260 5.64 -0.03 9.47
C HIS A 260 4.95 -1.41 9.40
N ASP A 261 4.70 -1.98 8.22
CA ASP A 261 4.17 -3.35 8.09
C ASP A 261 5.29 -4.40 7.99
N LEU A 262 6.47 -4.02 7.50
CA LEU A 262 7.60 -4.92 7.27
C LEU A 262 8.22 -5.52 8.55
N PRO A 263 8.48 -4.76 9.64
CA PRO A 263 9.20 -5.28 10.81
C PRO A 263 8.61 -6.59 11.38
N PRO A 264 7.30 -6.71 11.64
CA PRO A 264 6.74 -7.96 12.16
C PRO A 264 6.71 -9.10 11.13
N GLN A 265 6.84 -8.81 9.84
CA GLN A 265 6.87 -9.81 8.77
C GLN A 265 8.29 -10.36 8.53
N MET A 266 9.30 -9.49 8.66
CA MET A 266 10.70 -9.80 8.35
C MET A 266 11.53 -10.17 9.58
N GLY A 267 10.96 -10.06 10.79
CA GLY A 267 11.68 -10.29 12.05
C GLY A 267 12.51 -9.08 12.50
N GLY A 268 12.29 -7.92 11.89
CA GLY A 268 12.96 -6.65 12.21
C GLY A 268 13.51 -5.93 10.98
N CYS A 269 13.55 -4.60 11.05
CA CYS A 269 14.22 -3.72 10.09
C CYS A 269 15.09 -2.74 10.88
N TRP A 270 16.35 -2.56 10.47
CA TRP A 270 17.36 -1.87 11.29
C TRP A 270 17.85 -0.60 10.62
N SER A 271 17.67 0.51 11.33
CA SER A 271 18.16 1.82 10.88
C SER A 271 19.67 1.95 11.05
N ASP A 272 20.32 2.62 10.09
CA ASP A 272 21.72 3.05 10.23
C ASP A 272 21.83 4.35 11.07
N ASN A 273 20.69 4.99 11.39
CA ASN A 273 20.59 6.26 12.12
C ASN A 273 21.48 7.37 11.54
N SER A 274 21.65 7.37 10.21
CA SER A 274 22.30 8.48 9.51
C SER A 274 21.39 9.71 9.54
N GLU A 275 21.98 10.90 9.41
CA GLU A 275 21.24 12.17 9.30
C GLU A 275 20.18 12.08 8.19
N LEU A 276 20.56 11.60 7.01
CA LEU A 276 19.64 11.43 5.89
C LEU A 276 18.53 10.41 6.19
N SER A 277 18.82 9.25 6.80
CA SER A 277 17.76 8.29 7.16
C SER A 277 16.77 8.90 8.16
N THR A 278 17.26 9.71 9.10
CA THR A 278 16.42 10.38 10.11
C THR A 278 15.53 11.43 9.47
N GLU A 279 16.07 12.23 8.54
CA GLU A 279 15.32 13.23 7.79
C GLU A 279 14.21 12.59 6.92
N LEU A 280 14.55 11.54 6.16
CA LEU A 280 13.60 10.84 5.30
C LEU A 280 12.52 10.12 6.12
N ALA A 281 12.89 9.49 7.24
CA ALA A 281 11.93 8.87 8.15
C ALA A 281 10.92 9.90 8.69
N ALA A 282 11.39 11.08 9.09
CA ALA A 282 10.51 12.15 9.57
C ALA A 282 9.51 12.63 8.50
N GLN A 283 9.95 12.79 7.25
CA GLN A 283 9.08 13.16 6.12
C GLN A 283 8.04 12.08 5.80
N ILE A 284 8.42 10.80 5.89
CA ILE A 284 7.50 9.68 5.68
C ILE A 284 6.44 9.64 6.81
N ASP A 285 6.86 9.72 8.07
CA ASP A 285 5.98 9.59 9.23
C ASP A 285 5.01 10.78 9.41
N CYS A 286 5.43 12.00 9.04
CA CYS A 286 4.54 13.17 9.08
C CYS A 286 3.51 13.18 7.93
N GLY A 287 3.72 12.36 6.91
CA GLY A 287 2.85 12.25 5.73
C GLY A 287 3.21 13.18 4.57
N ASP A 288 4.32 13.92 4.63
CA ASP A 288 4.83 14.68 3.49
C ASP A 288 5.18 13.74 2.33
N GLY A 289 5.65 12.54 2.66
CA GLY A 289 6.15 11.58 1.68
C GLY A 289 7.48 12.05 1.09
N LEU A 290 7.93 11.40 0.02
CA LEU A 290 9.22 11.73 -0.63
C LEU A 290 9.06 12.27 -2.07
N GLY A 291 7.89 12.79 -2.43
CA GLY A 291 7.60 13.28 -3.77
C GLY A 291 7.79 12.19 -4.84
N ASP A 292 8.54 12.51 -5.90
CA ASP A 292 8.87 11.60 -7.01
C ASP A 292 9.60 10.32 -6.57
N ASP A 293 10.31 10.36 -5.44
CA ASP A 293 10.96 9.17 -4.89
C ASP A 293 9.96 8.19 -4.27
N GLU A 294 8.76 8.64 -3.91
CA GLU A 294 7.67 7.79 -3.43
C GLU A 294 6.82 7.27 -4.59
N ALA A 295 6.18 8.18 -5.33
CA ALA A 295 5.35 7.82 -6.48
C ALA A 295 5.02 9.02 -7.38
N VAL A 296 4.94 8.79 -8.69
CA VAL A 296 4.55 9.77 -9.71
C VAL A 296 3.29 9.30 -10.44
N TRP A 297 2.12 9.75 -9.97
CA TRP A 297 0.84 9.44 -10.60
C TRP A 297 0.49 10.46 -11.69
N PRO A 298 -0.23 10.06 -12.75
CA PRO A 298 -0.77 11.01 -13.73
C PRO A 298 -1.70 12.06 -13.09
N ASP A 299 -1.68 13.31 -13.58
CA ASP A 299 -2.42 14.44 -13.02
C ASP A 299 -3.94 14.19 -12.94
N GLU A 300 -4.51 13.51 -13.93
CA GLU A 300 -5.91 13.14 -13.94
C GLU A 300 -6.28 12.19 -12.78
N SER A 301 -5.33 11.39 -12.30
CA SER A 301 -5.52 10.50 -11.17
C SER A 301 -5.43 11.22 -9.82
N LEU A 302 -4.97 12.48 -9.77
CA LEU A 302 -4.87 13.29 -8.55
C LEU A 302 -6.16 14.05 -8.22
N HIS A 303 -7.06 14.21 -9.19
CA HIS A 303 -8.31 14.94 -9.00
C HIS A 303 -9.26 14.20 -8.02
N GLY A 304 -9.89 14.96 -7.12
CA GLY A 304 -10.90 14.44 -6.20
C GLY A 304 -10.39 13.57 -5.04
N GLN A 305 -9.07 13.46 -4.86
CA GLN A 305 -8.48 12.59 -3.83
C GLN A 305 -8.82 13.03 -2.40
N ALA A 306 -8.97 14.34 -2.14
CA ALA A 306 -9.43 14.86 -0.85
C ALA A 306 -10.88 14.43 -0.52
N ALA A 307 -11.79 14.55 -1.50
CA ALA A 307 -13.18 14.09 -1.36
C ALA A 307 -13.25 12.57 -1.15
N LEU A 308 -12.40 11.81 -1.85
CA LEU A 308 -12.29 10.36 -1.64
C LEU A 308 -11.83 10.02 -0.22
N ALA A 309 -10.76 10.65 0.26
CA ALA A 309 -10.26 10.46 1.63
C ALA A 309 -11.36 10.78 2.67
N LEU A 310 -12.04 11.92 2.53
CA LEU A 310 -13.17 12.31 3.38
C LEU A 310 -14.26 11.24 3.40
N SER A 311 -14.64 10.74 2.21
CA SER A 311 -15.69 9.72 2.07
C SER A 311 -15.35 8.42 2.80
N ARG A 312 -14.07 8.04 2.81
CA ARG A 312 -13.58 6.85 3.54
C ARG A 312 -13.61 7.07 5.05
N VAL A 313 -13.22 8.26 5.51
CA VAL A 313 -13.30 8.62 6.94
C VAL A 313 -14.74 8.65 7.40
N ILE A 314 -15.66 9.28 6.66
CA ILE A 314 -17.09 9.36 7.01
C ILE A 314 -17.71 7.96 7.10
N ARG A 315 -17.41 7.06 6.17
CA ARG A 315 -17.92 5.68 6.22
C ARG A 315 -17.58 4.97 7.51
N HIS A 316 -16.37 5.17 8.00
CA HIS A 316 -15.86 4.47 9.17
C HIS A 316 -15.83 5.34 10.44
N ARG A 317 -16.46 6.52 10.39
CA ARG A 317 -16.41 7.55 11.45
C ARG A 317 -16.62 6.98 12.83
N ASP A 318 -17.73 6.26 13.02
CA ASP A 318 -18.11 5.80 14.35
C ASP A 318 -17.09 4.80 14.93
N GLN A 319 -16.50 3.96 14.06
CA GLN A 319 -15.44 3.03 14.47
C GLN A 319 -14.11 3.74 14.73
N LEU A 320 -13.76 4.75 13.92
CA LEU A 320 -12.58 5.58 14.13
C LEU A 320 -12.66 6.35 15.46
N LEU A 321 -13.82 6.95 15.75
CA LEU A 321 -14.08 7.65 17.02
C LEU A 321 -14.01 6.70 18.22
N LYS A 322 -14.57 5.50 18.09
CA LYS A 322 -14.58 4.50 19.17
C LYS A 322 -13.20 3.92 19.47
N ARG A 323 -12.36 3.71 18.45
CA ARG A 323 -11.04 3.08 18.60
C ARG A 323 -9.93 4.05 18.99
N ASN A 324 -10.13 5.36 18.85
CA ASN A 324 -9.13 6.33 19.28
C ASN A 324 -8.96 6.26 20.81
N PRO A 325 -7.73 6.06 21.33
CA PRO A 325 -7.48 5.83 22.76
C PRO A 325 -7.83 7.04 23.65
N PHE A 326 -8.00 8.22 23.05
CA PHE A 326 -8.40 9.44 23.75
C PHE A 326 -9.93 9.57 23.91
N GLY A 327 -10.70 8.66 23.32
CA GLY A 327 -12.16 8.62 23.39
C GLY A 327 -12.86 9.50 22.35
N SER A 328 -14.08 9.11 21.97
CA SER A 328 -14.86 9.74 20.89
C SER A 328 -15.12 11.23 21.14
N GLN A 329 -15.46 11.62 22.37
CA GLN A 329 -15.77 13.01 22.73
C GLN A 329 -14.57 13.94 22.52
N ARG A 330 -13.36 13.47 22.81
CA ARG A 330 -12.13 14.26 22.64
C ARG A 330 -11.61 14.25 21.22
N PHE A 331 -11.96 13.25 20.42
CA PHE A 331 -11.46 13.10 19.05
C PHE A 331 -12.39 13.67 17.97
N ASP A 332 -13.71 13.76 18.21
CA ASP A 332 -14.69 14.24 17.22
C ASP A 332 -14.34 15.61 16.65
N LEU A 333 -14.21 16.61 17.52
CA LEU A 333 -13.95 17.99 17.09
C LEU A 333 -12.57 18.14 16.42
N PRO A 334 -11.46 17.60 16.96
CA PRO A 334 -10.18 17.59 16.26
C PRO A 334 -10.24 16.95 14.88
N LEU A 335 -10.93 15.81 14.75
CA LEU A 335 -11.07 15.13 13.46
C LEU A 335 -11.82 16.03 12.46
N ARG A 336 -12.90 16.69 12.89
CA ARG A 336 -13.60 17.66 12.03
C ARG A 336 -12.74 18.86 11.65
N CYS A 337 -11.88 19.36 12.53
CA CYS A 337 -10.89 20.39 12.17
C CYS A 337 -9.95 19.91 11.05
N ALA A 338 -9.42 18.69 11.17
CA ALA A 338 -8.53 18.11 10.16
C ALA A 338 -9.25 17.86 8.82
N LEU A 339 -10.48 17.35 8.85
CA LEU A 339 -11.29 17.12 7.64
C LEU A 339 -11.73 18.44 6.98
N THR A 340 -12.00 19.48 7.78
CA THR A 340 -12.26 20.83 7.26
C THR A 340 -11.05 21.35 6.50
N ARG A 341 -9.84 21.23 7.07
CA ARG A 341 -8.59 21.56 6.39
C ARG A 341 -8.40 20.75 5.11
N LEU A 342 -8.62 19.43 5.17
CA LEU A 342 -8.49 18.54 4.00
C LEU A 342 -9.31 19.02 2.80
N ILE A 343 -10.53 19.50 3.04
CA ILE A 343 -11.47 19.88 1.98
C ILE A 343 -11.33 21.34 1.54
N THR A 344 -11.08 22.24 2.48
CA THR A 344 -11.08 23.69 2.21
C THR A 344 -9.68 24.29 2.06
N GLY A 345 -8.63 23.57 2.49
CA GLY A 345 -7.29 24.11 2.67
C GLY A 345 -7.15 25.08 3.85
N ALA A 346 -8.25 25.51 4.48
CA ALA A 346 -8.22 26.48 5.56
C ALA A 346 -7.74 25.85 6.87
N ALA A 347 -6.88 26.57 7.59
CA ALA A 347 -6.48 26.16 8.93
C ALA A 347 -7.68 26.20 9.90
N CYS A 348 -7.81 25.18 10.72
CA CYS A 348 -8.87 25.06 11.72
C CYS A 348 -8.25 24.63 13.05
N GLN A 349 -8.26 25.52 14.05
CA GLN A 349 -7.60 25.27 15.34
C GLN A 349 -8.31 24.12 16.08
N PRO A 350 -7.62 23.02 16.42
CA PRO A 350 -8.20 21.99 17.28
C PRO A 350 -8.18 22.43 18.76
N PRO A 351 -9.02 21.84 19.61
CA PRO A 351 -8.93 21.98 21.08
C PRO A 351 -7.55 21.62 21.64
N ASN A 352 -7.20 22.17 22.80
CA ASN A 352 -5.94 21.84 23.47
C ASN A 352 -5.85 20.33 23.83
N GLY A 353 -4.69 19.73 23.58
CA GLY A 353 -4.43 18.32 23.89
C GLY A 353 -5.04 17.34 22.89
N SER A 354 -5.16 17.76 21.63
CA SER A 354 -5.64 16.99 20.49
C SER A 354 -4.53 16.36 19.64
N ALA A 355 -3.30 16.88 19.72
CA ALA A 355 -2.18 16.51 18.84
C ALA A 355 -1.93 14.99 18.81
N ALA A 356 -1.81 14.36 19.98
CA ALA A 356 -1.59 12.92 20.09
C ALA A 356 -2.75 12.09 19.53
N SER A 357 -3.99 12.56 19.65
CA SER A 357 -5.19 11.88 19.16
C SER A 357 -5.29 11.92 17.63
N LEU A 358 -4.90 13.04 17.02
CA LEU A 358 -4.81 13.20 15.56
C LEU A 358 -3.67 12.35 14.98
N ARG A 359 -2.48 12.40 15.58
CA ARG A 359 -1.32 11.61 15.14
C ARG A 359 -1.54 10.10 15.32
N TYR A 360 -2.30 9.69 16.33
CA TYR A 360 -2.73 8.29 16.47
C TYR A 360 -3.45 7.78 15.21
N LEU A 361 -4.40 8.55 14.67
CA LEU A 361 -5.08 8.19 13.42
C LEU A 361 -4.13 8.30 12.23
N ARG A 362 -3.36 9.38 12.13
CA ARG A 362 -2.37 9.61 11.05
C ARG A 362 -1.52 8.35 10.86
N ASP A 363 -0.93 7.83 11.92
CA ASP A 363 0.00 6.70 11.87
C ASP A 363 -0.65 5.38 11.46
N ARG A 364 -1.98 5.28 11.58
CA ARG A 364 -2.78 4.05 11.40
C ARG A 364 -3.58 4.01 10.11
N ILE A 365 -3.44 5.02 9.25
CA ILE A 365 -3.92 4.94 7.86
C ILE A 365 -3.13 3.85 7.15
N SER A 366 -3.83 2.93 6.48
CA SER A 366 -3.27 1.81 5.75
C SER A 366 -3.60 1.91 4.27
N ILE A 367 -2.57 2.04 3.44
CA ILE A 367 -2.69 2.14 1.98
C ILE A 367 -2.26 0.80 1.36
N PRO A 368 -2.95 0.27 0.33
CA PRO A 368 -4.17 0.78 -0.31
C PRO A 368 -5.48 0.35 0.37
N ARG A 369 -5.45 -0.34 1.53
CA ARG A 369 -6.65 -0.87 2.21
C ARG A 369 -7.75 0.20 2.35
N ASP A 370 -7.40 1.32 2.98
CA ASP A 370 -8.34 2.36 3.36
C ASP A 370 -8.70 3.25 2.17
N MET A 371 -7.69 3.61 1.40
CA MET A 371 -7.79 4.52 0.26
C MET A 371 -6.54 4.43 -0.63
N PRO A 372 -6.60 4.95 -1.87
CA PRO A 372 -5.43 5.12 -2.73
C PRO A 372 -4.36 6.03 -2.13
N LEU A 373 -3.12 5.87 -2.60
CA LEU A 373 -1.95 6.58 -2.08
C LEU A 373 -2.13 8.11 -2.00
N PRO A 374 -2.57 8.84 -3.04
CA PRO A 374 -2.72 10.29 -2.94
C PRO A 374 -3.76 10.73 -1.90
N ALA A 375 -4.91 10.04 -1.83
CA ALA A 375 -5.93 10.30 -0.82
C ALA A 375 -5.39 10.12 0.60
N GLY A 376 -4.65 9.03 0.84
CA GLY A 376 -4.06 8.76 2.16
C GLY A 376 -2.99 9.78 2.53
N ARG A 377 -2.15 10.20 1.57
CA ARG A 377 -1.16 11.27 1.78
C ARG A 377 -1.83 12.58 2.20
N LEU A 378 -2.85 13.03 1.47
CA LEU A 378 -3.60 14.25 1.80
C LEU A 378 -4.23 14.17 3.20
N LEU A 379 -4.78 13.00 3.57
CA LEU A 379 -5.34 12.80 4.91
C LEU A 379 -4.26 12.86 6.01
N ARG A 380 -3.10 12.21 5.82
CA ARG A 380 -1.98 12.29 6.78
C ARG A 380 -1.51 13.73 6.96
N GLN A 381 -1.31 14.47 5.87
CA GLN A 381 -0.91 15.88 5.89
C GLN A 381 -1.92 16.76 6.62
N ALA A 382 -3.22 16.57 6.37
CA ALA A 382 -4.27 17.33 7.04
C ALA A 382 -4.34 17.04 8.55
N LEU A 383 -4.17 15.77 8.94
CA LEU A 383 -4.08 15.37 10.35
C LEU A 383 -2.86 15.97 11.03
N GLU A 384 -1.68 15.89 10.39
CA GLU A 384 -0.43 16.41 10.96
C GLU A 384 -0.44 17.93 11.08
N ALA A 385 -0.79 18.64 10.01
CA ALA A 385 -0.86 20.10 10.02
C ALA A 385 -1.86 20.60 11.09
N THR A 386 -2.90 19.84 11.39
CA THR A 386 -3.87 20.18 12.44
C THR A 386 -3.32 19.85 13.82
N ALA A 387 -2.66 18.71 14.00
CA ALA A 387 -1.99 18.34 15.25
C ALA A 387 -0.89 19.34 15.64
N ALA A 388 -0.11 19.81 14.67
CA ALA A 388 0.97 20.77 14.87
C ALA A 388 0.50 22.14 15.38
N MET A 389 -0.77 22.51 15.13
CA MET A 389 -1.37 23.73 15.69
C MET A 389 -1.68 23.64 17.18
N ASP A 390 -1.75 22.43 17.74
CA ASP A 390 -1.95 22.19 19.18
C ASP A 390 -0.63 21.95 19.91
N GLY A 391 0.21 21.03 19.41
CA GLY A 391 1.49 20.77 20.04
C GLY A 391 2.29 19.59 19.48
N PRO A 392 3.46 19.28 20.07
CA PRO A 392 4.38 18.26 19.56
C PRO A 392 4.05 16.82 20.02
N GLN A 393 3.01 16.63 20.85
CA GLN A 393 2.69 15.34 21.45
C GLN A 393 2.38 14.30 20.37
N GLN A 394 3.06 13.16 20.44
CA GLN A 394 2.86 12.03 19.52
C GLN A 394 1.76 11.09 20.02
N GLY A 395 1.15 10.36 19.08
CA GLY A 395 0.24 9.27 19.40
C GLY A 395 0.99 8.07 19.98
N GLU A 396 0.24 7.03 20.34
CA GLU A 396 0.83 5.75 20.73
C GLU A 396 1.66 5.16 19.57
N PRO A 397 2.95 4.82 19.80
CA PRO A 397 3.84 4.28 18.78
C PRO A 397 3.29 3.01 18.12
N LEU A 398 3.68 2.79 16.86
CA LEU A 398 3.36 1.54 16.15
C LEU A 398 4.20 0.38 16.70
N GLY A 399 3.59 -0.81 16.74
CA GLY A 399 4.26 -2.02 17.22
C GLY A 399 5.30 -2.54 16.24
N LEU A 400 6.48 -2.94 16.76
CA LEU A 400 7.54 -3.55 15.94
C LEU A 400 7.39 -5.06 15.75
N ARG A 401 6.69 -5.73 16.68
CA ARG A 401 6.51 -7.20 16.69
C ARG A 401 5.17 -7.66 16.13
N ASN A 402 4.21 -6.75 16.05
CA ASN A 402 2.88 -6.98 15.49
C ASN A 402 2.26 -5.64 15.09
N ARG A 403 1.18 -5.72 14.35
CA ARG A 403 0.28 -4.63 13.95
C ARG A 403 -1.15 -4.93 14.40
N PHE A 404 -1.34 -5.39 15.63
CA PHE A 404 -2.69 -5.64 16.17
C PHE A 404 -3.52 -4.35 16.30
N ASP A 405 -2.88 -3.18 16.21
CA ASP A 405 -3.54 -1.89 16.02
C ASP A 405 -4.37 -1.83 14.72
N GLN A 406 -4.03 -2.68 13.74
CA GLN A 406 -4.68 -2.80 12.43
C GLN A 406 -5.65 -3.99 12.33
N ASP A 407 -6.28 -4.41 13.44
CA ASP A 407 -7.33 -5.43 13.37
C ASP A 407 -8.48 -4.96 12.44
N PRO A 408 -8.73 -5.66 11.31
CA PRO A 408 -9.72 -5.23 10.33
C PRO A 408 -11.16 -5.49 10.78
N SER A 409 -11.38 -6.31 11.82
CA SER A 409 -12.70 -6.85 12.19
C SER A 409 -13.78 -5.78 12.42
N ALA A 410 -13.40 -4.63 12.99
CA ALA A 410 -14.29 -3.51 13.26
C ALA A 410 -14.71 -2.73 12.00
N PHE A 411 -13.98 -2.89 10.89
CA PHE A 411 -14.19 -2.16 9.64
C PHE A 411 -14.79 -3.03 8.53
N LEU A 412 -14.93 -4.34 8.78
CA LEU A 412 -15.63 -5.23 7.87
C LEU A 412 -17.12 -4.90 7.89
N ILE A 413 -17.64 -4.39 6.78
CA ILE A 413 -19.08 -4.29 6.55
C ILE A 413 -19.57 -5.73 6.47
N ARG A 414 -20.27 -6.19 7.51
CA ARG A 414 -20.92 -7.50 7.48
C ARG A 414 -22.02 -7.43 6.43
N PRO A 415 -22.10 -8.42 5.53
CA PRO A 415 -23.15 -8.47 4.51
C PRO A 415 -24.55 -8.47 5.11
#